data_AF-A0A2W4L4I9-F1
#
_entry.id   AF-A0A2W4L4I9-F1
#
_cell.length_a   1.000
_cell.length_b   1.000
_cell.length_c   1.000
_cell.angle_alpha   90.00
_cell.angle_beta   90.00
_cell.angle_gamma   90.00
#
_symmetry.space_group_name_H-M   'P 1'
#
loop_
_entity.id
_entity.type
_entity.pdbx_description
1 polymer ?
#
loop_
_entity_poly.entity_id
_entity_poly.type
_entity_poly.pdbx_seq_one_letter_code
_entity_poly.pdbx_strand_id
1 'polypeptide(L)'
;MFQQLMTSRRFAPIFWCQLFSALNDNFLKNALVILILYHTATEQSGALVTLAGGILIAPFLILSALGGELADKYDKATVARTLKLAEVPIAAVAAAGFILHSIPVLFVALGLFGVMAALFGPIKYGILPDHLETRELPAGNALVEGATFVAILAGTIGGGLAAAETNAVGLLAAIILGMAVLALLFARAIPPTGARAPELKITANPFTSTVALLRDLRLDHRLWVGGLIVSWFWLVGVIALSLLPTLTKEQLGGTPQVVTLGLVVFTLGIAAGSVTAARLSRLRPNLALVPIGAMLMGLFSLDLSWTAPGTGRGGRAAHPRNVLQPPAEHP
;
A
#
# COMPACT_ATOMS: atom_id res chain seq x y z
N MET A 1 14.60 -9.24 -20.64
CA MET A 1 13.79 -8.04 -20.31
C MET A 1 13.79 -7.71 -18.83
N PHE A 2 13.21 -8.52 -17.93
CA PHE A 2 13.19 -8.19 -16.47
C PHE A 2 14.57 -7.92 -15.86
N GLN A 3 15.54 -8.83 -16.07
CA GLN A 3 16.92 -8.62 -15.57
C GLN A 3 17.57 -7.36 -16.15
N GLN A 4 17.41 -7.11 -17.46
CA GLN A 4 17.94 -5.92 -18.12
C GLN A 4 17.36 -4.61 -17.56
N LEU A 5 16.07 -4.58 -17.21
CA LEU A 5 15.45 -3.42 -16.59
C LEU A 5 15.98 -3.19 -15.18
N MET A 6 16.09 -4.25 -14.36
CA MET A 6 16.58 -4.18 -12.98
C MET A 6 18.03 -3.73 -12.84
N THR A 7 18.84 -3.88 -13.89
CA THR A 7 20.24 -3.40 -13.93
C THR A 7 20.41 -2.10 -14.71
N SER A 8 19.35 -1.59 -15.34
CA SER A 8 19.41 -0.41 -16.20
C SER A 8 19.42 0.88 -15.40
N ARG A 9 20.31 1.82 -15.75
CA ARG A 9 20.38 3.16 -15.12
C ARG A 9 19.09 3.97 -15.27
N ARG A 10 18.25 3.69 -16.27
CA ARG A 10 16.97 4.40 -16.49
C ARG A 10 15.81 3.87 -15.63
N PHE A 11 15.91 2.66 -15.09
CA PHE A 11 14.80 2.02 -14.35
C PHE A 11 15.18 1.60 -12.93
N ALA A 12 16.37 1.06 -12.71
CA ALA A 12 16.78 0.57 -11.40
C ALA A 12 16.67 1.65 -10.29
N PRO A 13 17.08 2.91 -10.49
CA PRO A 13 16.96 3.93 -9.45
C PRO A 13 15.52 4.20 -9.02
N ILE A 14 14.57 4.30 -9.96
CA ILE A 14 13.16 4.51 -9.62
C ILE A 14 12.56 3.28 -8.93
N PHE A 15 12.91 2.07 -9.39
CA PHE A 15 12.47 0.82 -8.78
C PHE A 15 12.89 0.75 -7.30
N TRP A 16 14.17 0.93 -7.00
CA TRP A 16 14.68 0.84 -5.63
C TRP A 16 14.20 2.01 -4.76
N CYS A 17 14.11 3.22 -5.31
CA CYS A 17 13.52 4.36 -4.63
C CYS A 17 12.09 4.06 -4.16
N GLN A 18 11.23 3.56 -5.05
CA GLN A 18 9.86 3.20 -4.71
C GLN A 18 9.81 2.03 -3.72
N LEU A 19 10.68 1.02 -3.87
CA LEU A 19 10.72 -0.13 -2.96
C LEU A 19 11.00 0.33 -1.53
N PHE A 20 12.07 1.09 -1.31
CA PHE A 20 12.43 1.57 0.03
C PHE A 20 11.40 2.55 0.59
N SER A 21 10.83 3.42 -0.24
CA SER A 21 9.77 4.33 0.19
C SER A 21 8.53 3.56 0.68
N ALA A 22 7.98 2.65 -0.13
CA ALA A 22 6.79 1.89 0.26
C ALA A 22 7.07 0.92 1.42
N LEU A 23 8.30 0.42 1.52
CA LEU A 23 8.72 -0.45 2.61
C LEU A 23 8.70 0.34 3.92
N ASN A 24 9.23 1.57 3.91
CA ASN A 24 9.27 2.46 5.06
C ASN A 24 7.87 2.84 5.53
N ASP A 25 6.98 3.23 4.61
CA ASP A 25 5.57 3.57 4.90
C ASP A 25 4.89 2.44 5.67
N ASN A 26 5.02 1.20 5.18
CA ASN A 26 4.38 0.04 5.79
C ASN A 26 5.09 -0.44 7.05
N PHE A 27 6.42 -0.27 7.15
CA PHE A 27 7.18 -0.55 8.35
C PHE A 27 6.73 0.34 9.51
N LEU A 28 6.72 1.67 9.30
CA LEU A 28 6.25 2.65 10.29
C LEU A 28 4.81 2.36 10.74
N LYS A 29 3.90 2.20 9.78
CA LYS A 29 2.48 1.92 10.05
C LYS A 29 2.32 0.69 10.95
N ASN A 30 2.95 -0.43 10.58
CA ASN A 30 2.76 -1.68 11.31
C ASN A 30 3.48 -1.71 12.65
N ALA A 31 4.63 -1.05 12.77
CA ALA A 31 5.28 -0.84 14.06
C ALA A 31 4.38 -0.04 15.03
N LEU A 32 3.73 1.03 14.55
CA LEU A 32 2.75 1.79 15.33
C LEU A 32 1.53 0.94 15.71
N VAL A 33 1.00 0.12 14.79
CA VAL A 33 -0.12 -0.78 15.07
C VAL A 33 0.21 -1.76 16.20
N ILE A 34 1.39 -2.39 16.18
CA ILE A 34 1.83 -3.29 17.27
C ILE A 34 2.00 -2.54 18.58
N LEU A 35 2.57 -1.34 18.57
CA LEU A 35 2.68 -0.50 19.76
C LEU A 35 1.29 -0.23 20.38
N ILE A 36 0.31 0.17 19.57
CA ILE A 36 -1.07 0.45 20.03
C ILE A 36 -1.74 -0.81 20.59
N LEU A 37 -1.58 -1.94 19.91
CA LEU A 37 -2.26 -3.19 20.29
C LEU A 37 -1.70 -3.79 21.58
N TYR A 38 -0.37 -3.76 21.77
CA TYR A 38 0.28 -4.52 22.84
C TYR A 38 0.81 -3.66 23.99
N HIS A 39 1.16 -2.39 23.75
CA HIS A 39 1.76 -1.53 24.78
C HIS A 39 0.80 -0.49 25.35
N THR A 40 -0.24 -0.11 24.59
CA THR A 40 -1.32 0.76 25.10
C THR A 40 -2.51 -0.06 25.59
N ALA A 41 -2.87 -1.13 24.85
CA ALA A 41 -3.93 -2.10 25.18
C ALA A 41 -5.17 -1.46 25.83
N THR A 42 -5.92 -0.67 25.05
CA THR A 42 -7.19 -0.06 25.49
C THR A 42 -8.36 -0.58 24.66
N GLU A 43 -9.58 -0.37 25.14
CA GLU A 43 -10.84 -0.58 24.39
C GLU A 43 -10.83 0.11 23.01
N GLN A 44 -10.03 1.17 22.83
CA GLN A 44 -9.94 1.95 21.59
C GLN A 44 -8.86 1.46 20.62
N SER A 45 -8.05 0.46 20.97
CA SER A 45 -6.91 0.03 20.14
C SER A 45 -7.35 -0.36 18.71
N GLY A 46 -8.51 -1.01 18.53
CA GLY A 46 -9.03 -1.34 17.19
C GLY A 46 -9.36 -0.11 16.33
N ALA A 47 -9.95 0.93 16.94
CA ALA A 47 -10.26 2.19 16.26
C ALA A 47 -8.98 2.94 15.88
N LEU A 48 -7.97 2.98 16.76
CA LEU A 48 -6.68 3.61 16.49
C LEU A 48 -5.89 2.90 15.39
N VAL A 49 -5.94 1.56 15.33
CA VAL A 49 -5.34 0.79 14.23
C VAL A 49 -6.02 1.11 12.89
N THR A 50 -7.34 1.18 12.87
CA THR A 50 -8.11 1.58 11.67
C THR A 50 -7.77 3.01 11.25
N LEU A 51 -7.65 3.92 12.23
CA LEU A 51 -7.25 5.30 12.01
C LEU A 51 -5.84 5.40 11.42
N ALA A 52 -4.88 4.57 11.85
CA ALA A 52 -3.53 4.57 11.29
C ALA A 52 -3.53 4.20 9.80
N GLY A 53 -4.29 3.18 9.41
CA GLY A 53 -4.50 2.85 7.99
C GLY A 53 -5.13 4.01 7.22
N GLY A 54 -6.17 4.63 7.78
CA GLY A 54 -6.85 5.78 7.20
C GLY A 54 -5.94 7.01 7.02
N ILE A 55 -5.16 7.37 8.04
CA ILE A 55 -4.25 8.54 8.01
C ILE A 55 -3.15 8.37 6.96
N LEU A 56 -2.63 7.16 6.77
CA LEU A 56 -1.63 6.91 5.72
C LEU A 56 -2.23 7.05 4.31
N ILE A 57 -3.47 6.60 4.12
CA ILE A 57 -4.13 6.56 2.81
C ILE A 57 -4.84 7.88 2.45
N ALA A 58 -5.42 8.59 3.43
CA ALA A 58 -6.24 9.77 3.20
C ALA A 58 -5.57 10.86 2.34
N PRO A 59 -4.27 11.16 2.49
CA PRO A 59 -3.60 12.14 1.63
C PRO A 59 -3.63 11.76 0.14
N PHE A 60 -3.68 10.47 -0.23
CA PHE A 60 -3.80 10.06 -1.63
C PHE A 60 -5.11 10.54 -2.25
N LEU A 61 -6.20 10.57 -1.48
CA LEU A 61 -7.50 11.02 -1.99
C LEU A 61 -7.52 12.52 -2.28
N ILE A 62 -6.72 13.29 -1.54
CA ILE A 62 -6.73 14.75 -1.58
C ILE A 62 -5.64 15.27 -2.53
N LEU A 63 -4.43 14.71 -2.46
CA LEU A 63 -3.22 15.30 -3.05
C LEU A 63 -2.73 14.57 -4.31
N SER A 64 -3.30 13.43 -4.69
CA SER A 64 -2.83 12.68 -5.86
C SER A 64 -2.95 13.47 -7.17
N ALA A 65 -4.06 14.17 -7.39
CA ALA A 65 -4.25 15.02 -8.57
C ALA A 65 -3.21 16.16 -8.62
N LEU A 66 -2.95 16.79 -7.46
CA LEU A 66 -1.92 17.81 -7.32
C LEU A 66 -0.51 17.25 -7.58
N GLY A 67 -0.23 16.05 -7.09
CA GLY A 67 1.02 15.33 -7.40
C GLY A 67 1.17 15.05 -8.90
N GLY A 68 0.07 14.78 -9.61
CA GLY A 68 0.04 14.65 -11.07
C GLY A 68 0.41 15.95 -11.77
N GLU A 69 -0.21 17.06 -11.39
CA GLU A 69 0.13 18.39 -11.93
C GLU A 69 1.61 18.74 -11.69
N LEU A 70 2.15 18.43 -10.50
CA LEU A 70 3.58 18.59 -10.20
C LEU A 70 4.47 17.73 -11.10
N ALA A 71 4.07 16.48 -11.37
CA ALA A 71 4.80 15.54 -12.21
C ALA A 71 4.79 15.93 -13.70
N ASP A 72 3.77 16.65 -14.16
CA ASP A 72 3.68 17.15 -15.52
C ASP A 72 4.39 18.49 -15.70
N LYS A 73 4.26 19.39 -14.72
CA LYS A 73 4.87 20.73 -14.76
C LYS A 73 6.38 20.70 -14.61
N TYR A 74 6.89 19.92 -13.66
CA TYR A 74 8.31 19.89 -13.32
C TYR A 74 8.97 18.61 -13.84
N ASP A 75 10.30 18.60 -13.86
CA ASP A 75 11.06 17.38 -14.13
C ASP A 75 10.77 16.33 -13.03
N LYS A 76 10.29 15.16 -13.43
CA LYS A 76 9.84 14.10 -12.51
C LYS A 76 10.95 13.62 -11.58
N ALA A 77 12.19 13.57 -12.07
CA ALA A 77 13.34 13.20 -11.25
C ALA A 77 13.63 14.26 -10.17
N THR A 78 13.49 15.54 -10.51
CA THR A 78 13.65 16.66 -9.58
C THR A 78 12.57 16.64 -8.50
N VAL A 79 11.30 16.44 -8.86
CA VAL A 79 10.21 16.33 -7.87
C VAL A 79 10.43 15.10 -6.97
N ALA A 80 10.79 13.94 -7.54
CA ALA A 80 11.12 12.74 -6.78
C ALA A 80 12.21 13.01 -5.73
N ARG A 81 13.31 13.66 -6.13
CA ARG A 81 14.43 14.00 -5.25
C ARG A 81 14.00 14.93 -4.12
N THR A 82 13.23 15.97 -4.42
CA THR A 82 12.75 16.94 -3.43
C THR A 82 11.84 16.28 -2.40
N LEU A 83 10.90 15.42 -2.86
CA LEU A 83 10.02 14.68 -1.95
C LEU A 83 10.81 13.72 -1.06
N LYS A 84 11.73 12.93 -1.61
CA LYS A 84 12.54 12.02 -0.79
C LYS A 84 13.52 12.76 0.13
N LEU A 85 13.95 13.97 -0.22
CA LEU A 85 14.74 14.82 0.66
C LEU A 85 13.91 15.30 1.85
N ALA A 86 12.65 15.71 1.61
CA ALA A 86 11.71 16.09 2.66
C ALA A 86 11.28 14.89 3.54
N GLU A 87 11.32 13.67 3.00
CA GLU A 87 11.01 12.46 3.76
C GLU A 87 12.03 12.15 4.87
N VAL A 88 13.31 12.52 4.72
CA VAL A 88 14.34 12.27 5.74
C VAL A 88 14.02 12.94 7.09
N PRO A 89 13.72 14.26 7.18
CA PRO A 89 13.30 14.86 8.44
C PRO A 89 11.96 14.30 8.94
N ILE A 90 11.04 13.89 8.06
CA ILE A 90 9.79 13.22 8.47
C ILE A 90 10.10 11.86 9.13
N ALA A 91 11.04 11.11 8.58
CA ALA A 91 11.55 9.87 9.18
C ALA A 91 12.22 10.12 10.54
N ALA A 92 12.90 11.26 10.71
CA ALA A 92 13.42 11.67 12.02
C ALA A 92 12.30 12.00 13.02
N VAL A 93 11.18 12.59 12.59
CA VAL A 93 9.98 12.78 13.44
C VAL A 93 9.39 11.43 13.86
N ALA A 94 9.31 10.46 12.94
CA ALA A 94 8.87 9.10 13.28
C ALA A 94 9.80 8.43 14.30
N ALA A 95 11.12 8.52 14.09
CA ALA A 95 12.12 8.03 15.03
C ALA A 95 11.98 8.67 16.41
N ALA A 96 11.81 10.00 16.47
CA ALA A 96 11.55 10.72 17.72
C ALA A 96 10.24 10.25 18.37
N GLY A 97 9.18 9.99 17.59
CA GLY A 97 7.93 9.44 18.09
C GLY A 97 8.09 8.10 18.81
N PHE A 98 8.93 7.19 18.27
CA PHE A 98 9.25 5.93 18.94
C PHE A 98 10.12 6.12 20.18
N ILE A 99 11.15 6.96 20.12
CA ILE A 99 12.05 7.25 21.25
C ILE A 99 11.30 7.90 22.42
N LEU A 100 10.38 8.81 22.11
CA LEU A 100 9.55 9.50 23.09
C LEU A 100 8.32 8.68 23.52
N HIS A 101 8.13 7.48 22.94
CA HIS A 101 6.92 6.66 23.13
C HIS A 101 5.61 7.43 22.90
N SER A 102 5.60 8.37 21.96
CA SER A 102 4.48 9.30 21.72
C SER A 102 3.67 8.89 20.49
N ILE A 103 2.53 8.25 20.75
CA ILE A 103 1.55 7.86 19.73
C ILE A 103 1.08 9.06 18.87
N PRO A 104 0.74 10.23 19.45
CA PRO A 104 0.38 11.41 18.65
C PRO A 104 1.47 11.83 17.66
N VAL A 105 2.75 11.81 18.08
CA VAL A 105 3.88 12.15 17.20
C VAL A 105 4.02 11.13 16.07
N LEU A 106 3.82 9.84 16.37
CA LEU A 106 3.82 8.78 15.36
C LEU A 106 2.66 8.91 14.36
N PHE A 107 1.48 9.34 14.81
CA PHE A 107 0.36 9.65 13.90
C PHE A 107 0.64 10.86 13.01
N VAL A 108 1.27 11.91 13.54
CA VAL A 108 1.71 13.06 12.74
C VAL A 108 2.72 12.61 11.70
N ALA A 109 3.74 11.83 12.09
CA ALA A 109 4.71 11.28 11.17
C ALA A 109 4.05 10.42 10.08
N LEU A 110 3.14 9.53 10.46
CA LEU A 110 2.40 8.67 9.53
C LEU A 110 1.59 9.48 8.51
N GLY A 111 0.93 10.56 8.94
CA GLY A 111 0.23 11.47 8.04
C GLY A 111 1.17 12.17 7.06
N LEU A 112 2.35 12.62 7.53
CA LEU A 112 3.37 13.22 6.68
C LEU A 112 3.96 12.22 5.67
N PHE A 113 4.19 10.97 6.07
CA PHE A 113 4.54 9.88 5.16
C PHE A 113 3.44 9.66 4.11
N GLY A 114 2.16 9.68 4.51
CA GLY A 114 1.03 9.63 3.60
C GLY A 114 1.04 10.77 2.56
N VAL A 115 1.36 12.00 2.98
CA VAL A 115 1.52 13.15 2.07
C VAL A 115 2.66 12.92 1.08
N MET A 116 3.84 12.46 1.54
CA MET A 116 4.96 12.14 0.65
C MET A 116 4.60 11.05 -0.36
N ALA A 117 3.91 10.00 0.09
CA ALA A 117 3.50 8.89 -0.75
C ALA A 117 2.43 9.32 -1.78
N ALA A 118 1.49 10.18 -1.39
CA ALA A 118 0.46 10.73 -2.26
C ALA A 118 1.02 11.60 -3.39
N LEU A 119 2.02 12.43 -3.09
CA LEU A 119 2.69 13.29 -4.07
C LEU A 119 3.67 12.49 -4.95
N PHE A 120 4.26 11.42 -4.42
CA PHE A 120 5.20 10.56 -5.17
C PHE A 120 4.50 9.55 -6.09
N GLY A 121 3.26 9.14 -5.75
CA GLY A 121 2.47 8.16 -6.50
C GLY A 121 2.31 8.47 -8.00
N PRO A 122 1.92 9.68 -8.41
CA PRO A 122 1.82 10.05 -9.82
C PRO A 122 3.19 10.03 -10.53
N ILE A 123 4.26 10.40 -9.82
CA ILE A 123 5.62 10.48 -10.38
C ILE A 123 6.14 9.08 -10.72
N LYS A 124 5.98 8.10 -9.83
CA LYS A 124 6.53 6.75 -10.04
C LYS A 124 5.93 6.03 -11.25
N TYR A 125 4.68 6.31 -11.61
CA TYR A 125 4.06 5.77 -12.83
C TYR A 125 4.29 6.68 -14.03
N GLY A 126 4.23 8.00 -13.85
CA GLY A 126 4.40 8.98 -14.92
C GLY A 126 5.81 8.98 -15.53
N ILE A 127 6.82 8.57 -14.77
CA ILE A 127 8.22 8.50 -15.25
C ILE A 127 8.50 7.24 -16.09
N LEU A 128 7.68 6.18 -15.96
CA LEU A 128 7.88 4.94 -16.73
C LEU A 128 7.82 5.17 -18.25
N PRO A 129 6.79 5.84 -18.82
CA PRO A 129 6.76 6.15 -20.25
C PRO A 129 7.83 7.16 -20.70
N ASP A 130 8.47 7.89 -19.78
CA ASP A 130 9.61 8.75 -20.12
C ASP A 130 10.92 7.95 -20.25
N HIS A 131 11.08 6.86 -19.48
CA HIS A 131 12.32 6.07 -19.44
C HIS A 131 12.27 4.75 -20.20
N LEU A 132 11.09 4.22 -20.48
CA LEU A 132 10.90 2.88 -21.04
C LEU A 132 10.25 2.95 -22.42
N GLU A 133 10.64 2.03 -23.30
CA GLU A 133 9.96 1.86 -24.57
C GLU A 133 8.57 1.24 -24.37
N THR A 134 7.63 1.47 -25.29
CA THR A 134 6.24 0.96 -25.20
C THR A 134 6.17 -0.55 -24.97
N ARG A 135 7.08 -1.33 -25.57
CA ARG A 135 7.17 -2.79 -25.39
C ARG A 135 7.66 -3.20 -23.99
N GLU A 136 8.35 -2.30 -23.29
CA GLU A 136 8.93 -2.53 -21.97
C GLU A 136 7.96 -2.12 -20.85
N LEU A 137 6.99 -1.23 -21.14
CA LEU A 137 6.03 -0.70 -20.16
C LEU A 137 5.28 -1.78 -19.37
N PRO A 138 4.75 -2.88 -19.98
CA PRO A 138 4.06 -3.90 -19.21
C PRO A 138 4.96 -4.56 -18.15
N ALA A 139 6.23 -4.80 -18.46
CA ALA A 139 7.16 -5.40 -17.50
C ALA A 139 7.67 -4.39 -16.47
N GLY A 140 7.92 -3.14 -16.88
CA GLY A 140 8.28 -2.07 -15.94
C GLY A 140 7.17 -1.84 -14.91
N ASN A 141 5.92 -1.79 -15.36
CA ASN A 141 4.75 -1.70 -14.49
C ASN A 141 4.63 -2.92 -13.56
N ALA A 142 4.77 -4.14 -14.10
CA ALA A 142 4.74 -5.36 -13.29
C ALA A 142 5.84 -5.41 -12.21
N LEU A 143 7.03 -4.89 -12.51
CA LEU A 143 8.12 -4.79 -11.53
C LEU A 143 7.80 -3.77 -10.42
N VAL A 144 7.30 -2.58 -10.77
CA VAL A 144 6.94 -1.54 -9.79
C VAL A 144 5.79 -1.99 -8.88
N GLU A 145 4.78 -2.65 -9.46
CA GLU A 145 3.66 -3.25 -8.70
C GLU A 145 4.16 -4.38 -7.80
N GLY A 146 4.92 -5.33 -8.34
CA GLY A 146 5.50 -6.43 -7.56
C GLY A 146 6.36 -5.93 -6.39
N ALA A 147 7.20 -4.91 -6.63
CA ALA A 147 7.97 -4.26 -5.59
C ALA A 147 7.07 -3.64 -4.51
N THR A 148 5.96 -3.02 -4.89
CA THR A 148 5.01 -2.43 -3.95
C THR A 148 4.38 -3.51 -3.05
N PHE A 149 3.95 -4.65 -3.61
CA PHE A 149 3.42 -5.76 -2.81
C PHE A 149 4.47 -6.41 -1.89
N VAL A 150 5.70 -6.57 -2.39
CA VAL A 150 6.83 -7.05 -1.58
C VAL A 150 7.14 -6.08 -0.44
N ALA A 151 7.15 -4.77 -0.72
CA ALA A 151 7.35 -3.73 0.28
C ALA A 151 6.25 -3.69 1.34
N ILE A 152 4.97 -3.82 0.95
CA ILE A 152 3.85 -3.90 1.88
C ILE A 152 4.02 -5.10 2.82
N LEU A 153 4.33 -6.28 2.26
CA LEU A 153 4.51 -7.50 3.04
C LEU A 153 5.72 -7.41 3.98
N ALA A 154 6.88 -7.10 3.44
CA ALA A 154 8.13 -7.02 4.19
C ALA A 154 8.09 -5.92 5.25
N GLY A 155 7.45 -4.78 4.94
CA GLY A 155 7.24 -3.70 5.91
C GLY A 155 6.26 -4.10 7.00
N THR A 156 5.19 -4.82 6.64
CA THR A 156 4.21 -5.33 7.62
C THR A 156 4.83 -6.32 8.60
N ILE A 157 5.55 -7.31 8.08
CA ILE A 157 6.24 -8.31 8.91
C ILE A 157 7.36 -7.65 9.70
N GLY A 158 8.26 -6.92 9.01
CA GLY A 158 9.44 -6.32 9.61
C GLY A 158 9.09 -5.28 10.69
N GLY A 159 8.13 -4.40 10.41
CA GLY A 159 7.68 -3.39 11.38
C GLY A 159 6.99 -4.04 12.57
N GLY A 160 6.18 -5.08 12.33
CA GLY A 160 5.49 -5.80 13.39
C GLY A 160 6.45 -6.55 14.33
N LEU A 161 7.44 -7.25 13.76
CA LEU A 161 8.47 -7.96 14.54
C LEU A 161 9.37 -6.98 15.30
N ALA A 162 9.84 -5.92 14.65
CA ALA A 162 10.71 -4.93 15.28
C ALA A 162 10.01 -4.20 16.45
N ALA A 163 8.69 -3.98 16.36
CA ALA A 163 7.92 -3.36 17.44
C ALA A 163 7.50 -4.34 18.56
N ALA A 164 7.60 -5.65 18.35
CA ALA A 164 7.32 -6.64 19.37
C ALA A 164 8.47 -6.80 20.38
N GLU A 165 9.70 -6.42 20.00
CA GLU A 165 10.85 -6.47 20.89
C GLU A 165 10.94 -5.22 21.78
N THR A 166 10.90 -5.43 23.10
CA THR A 166 10.76 -4.38 24.12
C THR A 166 11.93 -3.39 24.18
N ASN A 167 13.10 -3.74 23.64
CA ASN A 167 14.30 -2.92 23.65
C ASN A 167 14.76 -2.45 22.25
N ALA A 168 13.91 -2.60 21.23
CA ALA A 168 14.28 -2.37 19.83
C ALA A 168 13.98 -0.95 19.32
N VAL A 169 13.67 0.02 20.21
CA VAL A 169 13.33 1.40 19.81
C VAL A 169 14.43 2.06 18.98
N GLY A 170 15.70 1.88 19.38
CA GLY A 170 16.84 2.39 18.61
C GLY A 170 16.98 1.73 17.23
N LEU A 171 16.68 0.43 17.14
CA LEU A 171 16.68 -0.31 15.88
C LEU A 171 15.54 0.15 14.95
N LEU A 172 14.33 0.33 15.47
CA LEU A 172 13.18 0.88 14.74
C LEU A 172 13.52 2.25 14.13
N ALA A 173 14.06 3.16 14.95
CA ALA A 173 14.48 4.49 14.53
C ALA A 173 15.56 4.43 13.42
N ALA A 174 16.58 3.59 13.61
CA ALA A 174 17.66 3.41 12.65
C ALA A 174 17.17 2.84 11.31
N ILE A 175 16.26 1.86 11.35
CA ILE A 175 15.67 1.25 10.16
C ILE A 175 14.85 2.29 9.37
N ILE A 176 13.95 3.03 10.04
CA ILE A 176 13.09 4.04 9.39
C ILE A 176 13.92 5.14 8.73
N LEU A 177 14.93 5.65 9.44
CA LEU A 177 15.82 6.68 8.91
C LEU A 177 16.70 6.12 7.77
N GLY A 178 17.22 4.90 7.95
CA GLY A 178 18.03 4.22 6.94
C GLY A 178 17.27 4.01 5.63
N MET A 179 16.01 3.56 5.69
CA MET A 179 15.18 3.39 4.49
C MET A 179 14.89 4.73 3.80
N ALA A 180 14.61 5.80 4.54
CA ALA A 180 14.41 7.13 3.97
C ALA A 180 15.67 7.65 3.26
N VAL A 181 16.85 7.46 3.87
CA VAL A 181 18.14 7.82 3.26
C VAL A 181 18.40 6.98 2.00
N LEU A 182 18.16 5.66 2.04
CA LEU A 182 18.30 4.81 0.87
C LEU A 182 17.37 5.26 -0.27
N ALA A 183 16.10 5.54 0.04
CA ALA A 183 15.15 6.06 -0.94
C ALA A 183 15.65 7.38 -1.57
N LEU A 184 16.20 8.30 -0.77
CA LEU A 184 16.82 9.53 -1.26
C LEU A 184 18.04 9.29 -2.15
N LEU A 185 18.94 8.37 -1.76
CA LEU A 185 20.12 8.03 -2.56
C LEU A 185 19.72 7.49 -3.94
N PHE A 186 18.73 6.58 -3.99
CA PHE A 186 18.19 6.09 -5.26
C PHE A 186 17.44 7.17 -6.03
N ALA A 187 16.69 8.06 -5.38
CA ALA A 187 16.04 9.19 -6.03
C ALA A 187 17.03 10.14 -6.71
N ARG A 188 18.19 10.39 -6.07
CA ARG A 188 19.27 11.19 -6.67
C ARG A 188 19.85 10.55 -7.92
N ALA A 189 19.86 9.22 -8.00
CA ALA A 189 20.32 8.49 -9.18
C ALA A 189 19.30 8.42 -10.32
N ILE A 190 18.05 8.88 -10.13
CA ILE A 190 17.04 8.91 -11.21
C ILE A 190 17.49 9.91 -12.30
N PRO A 191 17.64 9.50 -13.56
CA PRO A 191 18.01 10.41 -14.63
C PRO A 191 16.88 11.42 -14.90
N PRO A 192 17.22 12.67 -15.29
CA PRO A 192 16.23 13.69 -15.62
C PRO A 192 15.47 13.31 -16.90
N THR A 193 14.18 13.65 -16.94
CA THR A 193 13.27 13.42 -18.06
C THR A 193 12.90 14.70 -18.80
N GLY A 194 13.11 15.85 -18.15
CA GLY A 194 12.51 17.13 -18.56
C GLY A 194 11.06 17.26 -18.08
N ALA A 195 10.56 18.49 -18.13
CA ALA A 195 9.17 18.82 -17.85
C ALA A 195 8.30 18.59 -19.10
N ARG A 196 7.14 17.93 -18.94
CA ARG A 196 6.22 17.66 -20.06
C ARG A 196 5.34 18.86 -20.39
N ALA A 197 4.91 19.62 -19.38
CA ALA A 197 4.06 20.79 -19.52
C ALA A 197 4.54 21.95 -18.61
N PRO A 198 5.68 22.60 -18.93
CA PRO A 198 6.26 23.66 -18.08
C PRO A 198 5.32 24.82 -17.80
N GLU A 199 4.45 25.14 -18.77
CA GLU A 199 3.45 26.22 -18.71
C GLU A 199 2.20 25.86 -17.88
N LEU A 200 2.09 24.61 -17.40
CA LEU A 200 0.96 24.19 -16.57
C LEU A 200 0.89 25.04 -15.30
N LYS A 201 -0.30 25.54 -14.99
CA LYS A 201 -0.55 26.24 -13.73
C LYS A 201 -1.03 25.21 -12.71
N ILE A 202 -0.28 25.10 -11.61
CA ILE A 202 -0.67 24.25 -10.50
C ILE A 202 -1.92 24.84 -9.86
N THR A 203 -2.94 24.02 -9.73
CA THR A 203 -4.20 24.38 -9.12
C THR A 203 -4.02 24.40 -7.60
N ALA A 204 -4.34 25.53 -6.97
CA ALA A 204 -4.19 25.67 -5.52
C ALA A 204 -5.21 24.83 -4.72
N ASN A 205 -6.37 24.52 -5.32
CA ASN A 205 -7.42 23.73 -4.68
C ASN A 205 -7.37 22.26 -5.17
N PRO A 206 -6.98 21.30 -4.32
CA PRO A 206 -6.86 19.90 -4.71
C PRO A 206 -8.19 19.26 -5.14
N PHE A 207 -9.33 19.75 -4.62
CA PHE A 207 -10.65 19.28 -5.05
C PHE A 207 -10.92 19.66 -6.50
N THR A 208 -10.57 20.89 -6.89
CA THR A 208 -10.74 21.35 -8.27
C THR A 208 -9.84 20.56 -9.22
N SER A 209 -8.58 20.28 -8.84
CA SER A 209 -7.70 19.37 -9.60
C SER A 209 -8.30 17.99 -9.79
N THR A 210 -8.86 17.43 -8.72
CA THR A 210 -9.46 16.08 -8.74
C THR A 210 -10.67 16.03 -9.67
N VAL A 211 -11.56 17.03 -9.59
CA VAL A 211 -12.74 17.12 -10.45
C VAL A 211 -12.34 17.32 -11.91
N ALA A 212 -11.33 18.15 -12.19
CA ALA A 212 -10.80 18.35 -13.54
C ALA A 212 -10.23 17.04 -14.09
N LEU A 213 -9.37 16.35 -13.33
CA LEU A 213 -8.80 15.05 -13.71
C LEU A 213 -9.89 14.00 -13.99
N LEU A 214 -10.92 13.92 -13.13
CA LEU A 214 -12.03 12.99 -13.34
C LEU A 214 -12.85 13.33 -14.59
N ARG A 215 -13.01 14.62 -14.91
CA ARG A 215 -13.67 15.06 -16.15
C ARG A 215 -12.84 14.61 -17.36
N ASP A 216 -11.54 14.85 -17.33
CA ASP A 216 -10.64 14.49 -18.43
C ASP A 216 -10.58 12.98 -18.65
N LEU A 217 -10.50 12.19 -17.57
CA LEU A 217 -10.57 10.73 -17.64
C LEU A 217 -11.87 10.22 -18.25
N ARG A 218 -13.01 10.89 -18.02
CA ARG A 218 -14.31 10.52 -18.59
C ARG A 218 -14.42 10.79 -20.08
N LEU A 219 -13.59 11.68 -20.64
CA LEU A 219 -13.59 11.97 -22.08
C LEU A 219 -12.99 10.81 -22.89
N ASP A 220 -12.06 10.05 -22.31
CA ASP A 220 -11.50 8.85 -22.94
C ASP A 220 -12.05 7.59 -22.27
N HIS A 221 -12.94 6.89 -22.98
CA HIS A 221 -13.55 5.66 -22.49
C HIS A 221 -12.52 4.60 -22.06
N ARG A 222 -11.38 4.48 -22.75
CA ARG A 222 -10.34 3.50 -22.41
C ARG A 222 -9.66 3.85 -21.09
N LEU A 223 -9.36 5.14 -20.87
CA LEU A 223 -8.77 5.60 -19.61
C LEU A 223 -9.77 5.47 -18.45
N TRP A 224 -11.04 5.81 -18.67
CA TRP A 224 -12.10 5.65 -17.67
C TRP A 224 -12.25 4.20 -17.22
N VAL A 225 -12.40 3.27 -18.17
CA VAL A 225 -12.55 1.83 -17.87
C VAL A 225 -11.28 1.27 -17.23
N GLY A 226 -10.10 1.65 -17.73
CA GLY A 226 -8.83 1.26 -17.12
C GLY A 226 -8.69 1.73 -15.67
N GLY A 227 -9.09 2.97 -15.38
CA GLY A 227 -9.12 3.51 -14.02
C GLY A 227 -10.03 2.70 -13.10
N LEU A 228 -11.27 2.41 -13.53
CA LEU A 228 -12.22 1.60 -12.75
C LEU A 228 -11.69 0.19 -12.46
N ILE A 229 -11.04 -0.46 -13.43
CA ILE A 229 -10.43 -1.78 -13.26
C ILE A 229 -9.37 -1.74 -12.16
N VAL A 230 -8.45 -0.77 -12.23
CA VAL A 230 -7.38 -0.63 -11.22
C VAL A 230 -7.95 -0.29 -9.85
N SER A 231 -8.97 0.56 -9.76
CA SER A 231 -9.66 0.86 -8.50
C SER A 231 -10.30 -0.38 -7.88
N TRP A 232 -10.98 -1.20 -8.68
CA TRP A 232 -11.57 -2.46 -8.19
C TRP A 232 -10.53 -3.47 -7.74
N PHE A 233 -9.41 -3.60 -8.48
CA PHE A 233 -8.30 -4.47 -8.08
C PHE A 233 -7.76 -4.08 -6.70
N TRP A 234 -7.46 -2.79 -6.49
CA TRP A 234 -6.96 -2.30 -5.20
C TRP A 234 -7.99 -2.41 -4.08
N LEU A 235 -9.28 -2.18 -4.37
CA LEU A 235 -10.35 -2.37 -3.40
C LEU A 235 -10.40 -3.81 -2.89
N VAL A 236 -10.38 -4.79 -3.80
CA VAL A 236 -10.34 -6.22 -3.42
C VAL A 236 -9.06 -6.54 -2.64
N GLY A 237 -7.92 -5.99 -3.07
CA GLY A 237 -6.64 -6.18 -2.38
C GLY A 237 -6.65 -5.66 -0.93
N VAL A 238 -7.18 -4.45 -0.70
CA VAL A 238 -7.31 -3.87 0.64
C VAL A 238 -8.28 -4.68 1.51
N ILE A 239 -9.42 -5.10 0.96
CA ILE A 239 -10.37 -5.98 1.68
C ILE A 239 -9.70 -7.29 2.09
N ALA A 240 -9.03 -7.96 1.15
CA ALA A 240 -8.32 -9.22 1.41
C ALA A 240 -7.26 -9.03 2.50
N LEU A 241 -6.39 -8.02 2.38
CA LEU A 241 -5.32 -7.77 3.34
C LEU A 241 -5.83 -7.37 4.73
N SER A 242 -6.96 -6.65 4.79
CA SER A 242 -7.53 -6.18 6.07
C SER A 242 -8.28 -7.29 6.82
N LEU A 243 -8.93 -8.20 6.08
CA LEU A 243 -9.72 -9.28 6.68
C LEU A 243 -8.92 -10.57 6.89
N LEU A 244 -7.82 -10.77 6.17
CA LEU A 244 -7.03 -12.01 6.26
C LEU A 244 -6.57 -12.34 7.69
N PRO A 245 -6.06 -11.39 8.51
CA PRO A 245 -5.69 -11.69 9.89
C PRO A 245 -6.87 -12.16 10.74
N THR A 246 -8.01 -11.46 10.64
CA THR A 246 -9.24 -11.78 11.38
C THR A 246 -9.82 -13.12 10.94
N LEU A 247 -9.93 -13.36 9.62
CA LEU A 247 -10.38 -14.62 9.03
C LEU A 247 -9.54 -15.80 9.54
N THR A 248 -8.22 -15.64 9.51
CA THR A 248 -7.28 -16.69 9.92
C THR A 248 -7.40 -16.98 11.41
N LYS A 249 -7.46 -15.94 12.26
CA LYS A 249 -7.53 -16.11 13.72
C LYS A 249 -8.88 -16.65 14.17
N GLU A 250 -9.97 -16.03 13.71
CA GLU A 250 -11.32 -16.27 14.26
C GLU A 250 -12.04 -17.44 13.58
N GLN A 251 -11.84 -17.66 12.28
CA GLN A 251 -12.57 -18.71 11.55
C GLN A 251 -11.72 -19.96 11.32
N LEU A 252 -10.43 -19.79 11.01
CA LEU A 252 -9.51 -20.91 10.74
C LEU A 252 -8.75 -21.38 11.99
N GLY A 253 -8.80 -20.65 13.11
CA GLY A 253 -8.05 -20.96 14.33
C GLY A 253 -6.53 -20.92 14.15
N GLY A 254 -6.04 -20.20 13.13
CA GLY A 254 -4.64 -20.13 12.77
C GLY A 254 -3.82 -19.23 13.70
N THR A 255 -2.54 -19.57 13.86
CA THR A 255 -1.58 -18.80 14.66
C THR A 255 -1.10 -17.56 13.89
N PRO A 256 -0.41 -16.59 14.53
CA PRO A 256 0.21 -15.46 13.83
C PRO A 256 1.12 -15.88 12.66
N GLN A 257 1.80 -17.03 12.78
CA GLN A 257 2.64 -17.58 11.72
C GLN A 257 1.81 -18.00 10.49
N VAL A 258 0.58 -18.49 10.69
CA VAL A 258 -0.35 -18.82 9.59
C VAL A 258 -0.84 -17.55 8.89
N VAL A 259 -1.10 -16.48 9.64
CA VAL A 259 -1.43 -15.15 9.06
C VAL A 259 -0.28 -14.66 8.19
N THR A 260 0.94 -14.71 8.70
CA THR A 260 2.15 -14.33 7.95
C THR A 260 2.30 -15.17 6.68
N LEU A 261 2.10 -16.49 6.77
CA LEU A 261 2.14 -17.39 5.61
C LEU A 261 1.08 -17.00 4.57
N GLY A 262 -0.15 -16.71 4.99
CA GLY A 262 -1.22 -16.25 4.10
C GLY A 262 -0.86 -14.96 3.37
N LEU A 263 -0.27 -13.99 4.08
CA LEU A 263 0.21 -12.74 3.48
C LEU A 263 1.35 -12.98 2.47
N VAL A 264 2.28 -13.89 2.78
CA VAL A 264 3.36 -14.29 1.86
C VAL A 264 2.78 -14.92 0.59
N VAL A 265 1.85 -15.88 0.73
CA VAL A 265 1.19 -16.54 -0.41
C VAL A 265 0.43 -15.52 -1.26
N PHE A 266 -0.27 -14.58 -0.63
CA PHE A 266 -0.98 -13.51 -1.34
C PHE A 266 -0.02 -12.64 -2.19
N THR A 267 1.08 -12.17 -1.61
CA THR A 267 2.09 -11.37 -2.33
C THR A 267 2.76 -12.17 -3.46
N LEU A 268 3.12 -13.43 -3.22
CA LEU A 268 3.68 -14.30 -4.25
C LEU A 268 2.68 -14.58 -5.37
N GLY A 269 1.40 -14.76 -5.02
CA GLY A 269 0.30 -14.92 -5.97
C GLY A 269 0.16 -13.72 -6.90
N ILE A 270 0.21 -12.50 -6.36
CA ILE A 270 0.16 -11.27 -7.16
C ILE A 270 1.40 -11.12 -8.06
N ALA A 271 2.59 -11.44 -7.54
CA ALA A 271 3.82 -11.41 -8.33
C ALA A 271 3.76 -12.42 -9.50
N ALA A 272 3.35 -13.66 -9.22
CA ALA A 272 3.19 -14.71 -10.22
C ALA A 272 2.11 -14.36 -11.26
N GLY A 273 0.97 -13.83 -10.81
CA GLY A 273 -0.11 -13.35 -11.66
C GLY A 273 0.34 -12.21 -12.58
N SER A 274 1.08 -11.23 -12.05
CA SER A 274 1.62 -10.10 -12.82
C SER A 274 2.62 -10.54 -13.88
N VAL A 275 3.52 -11.47 -13.55
CA VAL A 275 4.47 -12.05 -14.51
C VAL A 275 3.73 -12.84 -15.59
N THR A 276 2.71 -13.62 -15.22
CA THR A 276 1.88 -14.39 -16.16
C THR A 276 1.12 -13.47 -17.10
N ALA A 277 0.47 -12.42 -16.58
CA ALA A 277 -0.22 -11.41 -17.37
C ALA A 277 0.74 -10.68 -18.32
N ALA A 278 1.94 -10.31 -17.87
CA ALA A 278 2.95 -9.69 -18.72
C ALA A 278 3.41 -10.60 -19.87
N ARG A 279 3.57 -11.90 -19.62
CA ARG A 279 3.92 -12.90 -20.66
C ARG A 279 2.79 -13.10 -21.66
N LEU A 280 1.56 -13.27 -21.19
CA LEU A 280 0.37 -13.49 -22.03
C LEU A 280 0.00 -12.26 -22.86
N SER A 281 0.34 -11.06 -22.39
CA SER A 281 0.07 -9.80 -23.10
C SER A 281 0.94 -9.59 -24.35
N ARG A 282 1.91 -10.47 -24.65
CA ARG A 282 2.78 -10.41 -25.85
C ARG A 282 3.35 -9.00 -26.12
N LEU A 283 3.78 -8.30 -25.07
CA LEU A 283 4.38 -6.95 -25.13
C LEU A 283 3.42 -5.82 -25.58
N ARG A 284 2.10 -6.04 -25.60
CA ARG A 284 1.09 -4.98 -25.81
C ARG A 284 0.05 -4.98 -24.69
N PRO A 285 -0.50 -3.83 -24.28
CA PRO A 285 -1.60 -3.80 -23.33
C PRO A 285 -2.80 -4.60 -23.86
N ASN A 286 -3.09 -5.75 -23.25
CA ASN A 286 -4.20 -6.61 -23.64
C ASN A 286 -5.26 -6.65 -22.54
N LEU A 287 -6.30 -5.82 -22.70
CA LEU A 287 -7.41 -5.75 -21.76
C LEU A 287 -8.25 -7.04 -21.70
N ALA A 288 -8.11 -7.95 -22.66
CA ALA A 288 -8.85 -9.22 -22.66
C ALA A 288 -8.47 -10.17 -21.52
N LEU A 289 -7.29 -9.98 -20.90
CA LEU A 289 -6.87 -10.76 -19.73
C LEU A 289 -7.59 -10.32 -18.44
N VAL A 290 -8.11 -9.09 -18.40
CA VAL A 290 -8.73 -8.53 -17.19
C VAL A 290 -10.00 -9.30 -16.78
N PRO A 291 -10.97 -9.57 -17.67
CA PRO A 291 -12.16 -10.35 -17.29
C PRO A 291 -11.82 -11.76 -16.79
N ILE A 292 -10.81 -12.40 -17.37
CA ILE A 292 -10.34 -13.72 -16.93
C ILE A 292 -9.77 -13.63 -15.51
N GLY A 293 -8.91 -12.64 -15.25
CA GLY A 293 -8.37 -12.39 -13.91
C GLY A 293 -9.46 -12.11 -12.87
N ALA A 294 -10.44 -11.28 -13.23
CA ALA A 294 -11.58 -10.95 -12.36
C ALA A 294 -12.44 -12.19 -12.06
N MET A 295 -12.70 -13.03 -13.07
CA MET A 295 -13.46 -14.28 -12.90
C MET A 295 -12.72 -15.26 -11.97
N LEU A 296 -11.41 -15.44 -12.16
CA LEU A 296 -10.59 -16.28 -11.28
C LEU A 296 -10.57 -15.73 -9.85
N MET A 297 -10.34 -14.43 -9.67
CA MET A 297 -10.40 -13.79 -8.35
C MET A 297 -11.76 -14.02 -7.68
N GLY A 298 -12.86 -13.85 -8.41
CA GLY A 298 -14.20 -14.08 -7.88
C GLY A 298 -14.44 -15.54 -7.50
N LEU A 299 -14.05 -16.48 -8.37
CA LEU A 299 -14.22 -17.91 -8.14
C LEU A 299 -13.45 -18.38 -6.90
N PHE A 300 -12.17 -17.99 -6.76
CA PHE A 300 -11.38 -18.35 -5.57
C PHE A 300 -11.83 -17.61 -4.31
N SER A 301 -12.40 -16.40 -4.43
CA SER A 301 -12.98 -15.71 -3.28
C SER A 301 -14.25 -16.41 -2.78
N LEU A 302 -15.08 -16.91 -3.71
CA LEU A 302 -16.25 -17.72 -3.38
C LEU A 302 -15.84 -19.08 -2.78
N ASP A 303 -14.84 -19.74 -3.36
CA ASP A 303 -14.27 -20.97 -2.81
C ASP A 303 -13.76 -20.77 -1.37
N LEU A 304 -13.00 -19.70 -1.12
CA LEU A 304 -12.57 -19.34 0.23
C LEU A 304 -13.77 -19.10 1.16
N SER A 305 -14.83 -18.45 0.67
CA SER A 305 -16.04 -18.21 1.47
C SER A 305 -16.82 -19.49 1.80
N TRP A 306 -16.71 -20.53 0.98
CA TRP A 306 -17.34 -21.83 1.22
C TRP A 306 -16.50 -22.77 2.07
N THR A 307 -15.18 -22.60 2.06
CA THR A 307 -14.22 -23.46 2.80
C THR A 307 -13.84 -22.90 4.16
N ALA A 308 -13.79 -21.57 4.31
CA ALA A 308 -13.54 -20.91 5.59
C ALA A 308 -14.61 -21.11 6.70
N PRO A 309 -15.89 -21.45 6.44
CA PRO A 309 -16.85 -21.75 7.50
C PRO A 309 -16.54 -23.13 8.10
N GLY A 310 -15.68 -23.15 9.12
CA GLY A 310 -15.26 -24.39 9.76
C GLY A 310 -14.98 -24.31 11.25
N THR A 311 -15.73 -23.52 12.04
CA THR A 311 -15.95 -23.75 13.51
C THR A 311 -17.19 -23.05 14.10
N GLY A 312 -17.92 -22.19 13.38
CA GLY A 312 -19.05 -21.41 13.93
C GLY A 312 -20.48 -21.91 13.65
N ARG A 313 -20.69 -22.88 12.75
CA ARG A 313 -22.05 -23.41 12.43
C ARG A 313 -22.60 -24.43 13.45
N GLY A 314 -21.90 -24.64 14.57
CA GLY A 314 -22.35 -25.44 15.73
C GLY A 314 -23.10 -24.63 16.80
N GLY A 315 -23.04 -23.30 16.75
CA GLY A 315 -23.89 -22.44 17.58
C GLY A 315 -25.26 -22.33 16.94
N ARG A 316 -26.21 -23.18 17.36
CA ARG A 316 -27.63 -23.00 17.08
C ARG A 316 -27.98 -21.52 17.13
N ALA A 317 -28.69 -21.05 16.10
CA ALA A 317 -29.48 -19.84 16.18
C ALA A 317 -30.17 -19.82 17.55
N ALA A 318 -29.71 -18.93 18.43
CA ALA A 318 -30.40 -18.66 19.67
C ALA A 318 -31.73 -18.04 19.26
N HIS A 319 -32.75 -18.88 19.17
CA HIS A 319 -34.13 -18.44 19.12
C HIS A 319 -34.34 -17.46 20.30
N PRO A 320 -34.82 -16.23 20.06
CA PRO A 320 -35.09 -15.30 21.15
C PRO A 320 -36.37 -15.73 21.86
N ARG A 321 -36.30 -16.74 22.73
CA ARG A 321 -37.46 -17.16 23.55
C ARG A 321 -37.21 -17.45 25.03
N ASN A 322 -35.98 -17.48 25.52
CA ASN A 322 -35.72 -17.88 26.93
C ASN A 322 -35.12 -16.79 27.84
N VAL A 323 -35.45 -15.51 27.64
CA VAL A 323 -35.01 -14.42 28.55
C VAL A 323 -36.02 -14.13 29.67
N LEU A 324 -37.10 -14.91 29.81
CA LEU A 324 -38.14 -14.65 30.83
C LEU A 324 -38.54 -15.91 31.63
N GLN A 325 -37.60 -16.51 32.34
CA GLN A 325 -37.96 -17.35 33.49
C GLN A 325 -37.16 -16.92 34.73
N PRO A 326 -37.85 -16.60 35.85
CA PRO A 326 -37.19 -16.27 37.11
C PRO A 326 -36.53 -17.52 37.71
N PRO A 327 -35.46 -17.36 38.51
CA PRO A 327 -34.74 -18.48 39.10
C PRO A 327 -35.64 -19.25 40.08
N ALA A 328 -35.67 -20.57 39.95
CA ALA A 328 -36.33 -21.47 40.88
C ALA A 328 -35.61 -21.45 42.22
N GLU A 329 -36.36 -21.14 43.27
CA GLU A 329 -35.97 -21.39 44.66
C GLU A 329 -35.78 -22.91 44.85
N HIS A 330 -34.62 -23.30 45.38
CA HIS A 330 -34.41 -24.66 45.89
C HIS A 330 -34.36 -24.62 47.43
N PRO A 331 -34.96 -25.63 48.10
CA PRO A 331 -35.21 -25.66 49.55
C PRO A 331 -33.95 -25.89 50.40
#